data_AF-A0AAD0U8K9-F1
#
_entry.id   AF-A0AAD0U8K9-F1
#
_cell.length_a   1.000
_cell.length_b   1.000
_cell.length_c   1.000
_cell.angle_alpha   90.00
_cell.angle_beta   90.00
_cell.angle_gamma   90.00
#
_symmetry.space_group_name_H-M   'P 1'
#
loop_
_entity.id
_entity.type
_entity.pdbx_description
1 polymer ?
#
loop_
_entity_poly.entity_id
_entity_poly.type
_entity_poly.pdbx_seq_one_letter_code
_entity_poly.pdbx_strand_id
1 'polypeptide(L)'
;MRILAKLIPLLAAGLFASTAHADICADLRAIHQQSQSHFDGWKKDGPDSVMKGDRQGPIYLSNFMLDGAQSCAITSNSSVYTCIWRYATPADMGRAYQRMVNDVKACAPLGKEPPGIIADEPQERRQGDLRQVTEVTGLDYADAEVTILIGQMQLTGPNGLARNELKLSFSRPQPR
;
A
#
# COMPACT_ATOMS: atom_id res chain seq x y z
N MET A 1 -5.73 -54.81 30.72
CA MET A 1 -6.49 -53.53 30.76
C MET A 1 -5.66 -52.45 30.08
N ARG A 2 -6.23 -51.88 29.00
CA ARG A 2 -6.01 -50.56 28.36
C ARG A 2 -4.59 -50.16 27.92
N ILE A 3 -4.37 -50.33 26.61
CA ILE A 3 -3.40 -49.62 25.77
C ILE A 3 -3.78 -48.14 25.74
N LEU A 4 -2.92 -47.23 26.22
CA LEU A 4 -3.08 -45.79 26.02
C LEU A 4 -2.18 -45.35 24.87
N ALA A 5 -2.76 -45.29 23.67
CA ALA A 5 -2.15 -44.60 22.54
C ALA A 5 -2.14 -43.10 22.85
N LYS A 6 -0.95 -42.52 23.06
CA LYS A 6 -0.78 -41.07 23.12
C LYS A 6 -0.89 -40.51 21.70
N LEU A 7 -2.09 -40.05 21.36
CA LEU A 7 -2.34 -39.18 20.21
C LEU A 7 -1.61 -37.85 20.47
N ILE A 8 -0.55 -37.60 19.71
CA ILE A 8 0.08 -36.29 19.59
C ILE A 8 -0.75 -35.52 18.56
N PRO A 9 -1.51 -34.48 18.94
CA PRO A 9 -2.14 -33.64 17.93
C PRO A 9 -1.04 -32.81 17.26
N LEU A 10 -0.95 -32.93 15.93
CA LEU A 10 -0.24 -31.98 15.08
C LEU A 10 -0.81 -30.58 15.35
N LEU A 11 -0.06 -29.76 16.09
CA LEU A 11 -0.17 -28.32 15.98
C LEU A 11 0.47 -27.94 14.65
N ALA A 12 -0.34 -28.01 13.58
CA ALA A 12 -0.06 -27.29 12.37
C ALA A 12 -0.06 -25.79 12.76
N ALA A 13 1.14 -25.26 13.00
CA ALA A 13 1.36 -23.83 13.01
C ALA A 13 1.04 -23.33 11.60
N GLY A 14 -0.23 -22.95 11.40
CA GLY A 14 -0.64 -22.18 10.25
C GLY A 14 0.21 -20.92 10.27
N LEU A 15 1.18 -20.87 9.36
CA LEU A 15 1.96 -19.68 9.06
C LEU A 15 0.96 -18.56 8.82
N PHE A 16 0.90 -17.63 9.77
CA PHE A 16 0.10 -16.42 9.68
C PHE A 16 0.42 -15.76 8.34
N ALA A 17 -0.56 -15.77 7.45
CA ALA A 17 -0.52 -14.94 6.26
C ALA A 17 -0.31 -13.51 6.75
N SER A 18 0.89 -12.98 6.49
CA SER A 18 1.28 -11.60 6.75
C SER A 18 0.15 -10.68 6.31
N THR A 19 -0.62 -10.18 7.27
CA THR A 19 -1.68 -9.22 7.05
C THR A 19 -0.99 -7.92 6.65
N ALA A 20 -1.28 -7.40 5.45
CA ALA A 20 -0.70 -6.15 4.95
C ALA A 20 -1.22 -4.90 5.68
N HIS A 21 -2.06 -5.07 6.70
CA HIS A 21 -2.67 -4.05 7.56
C HIS A 21 -3.49 -4.77 8.66
N ALA A 22 -3.36 -4.34 9.92
CA ALA A 22 -4.17 -4.88 11.02
C ALA A 22 -5.63 -4.39 10.95
N ASP A 23 -5.83 -3.11 10.58
CA ASP A 23 -7.14 -2.50 10.29
C ASP A 23 -6.97 -1.32 9.31
N ILE A 24 -7.13 -1.58 8.00
CA ILE A 24 -6.95 -0.55 6.97
C ILE A 24 -7.94 0.61 7.13
N CYS A 25 -9.12 0.39 7.71
CA CYS A 25 -10.09 1.47 7.88
C CYS A 25 -9.67 2.44 8.99
N ALA A 26 -9.08 1.93 10.07
CA ALA A 26 -8.46 2.78 11.08
C ALA A 26 -7.25 3.53 10.51
N ASP A 27 -6.41 2.85 9.73
CA ASP A 27 -5.24 3.44 9.08
C ASP A 27 -5.64 4.59 8.15
N LEU A 28 -6.65 4.39 7.29
CA LEU A 28 -7.14 5.44 6.37
C LEU A 28 -7.70 6.65 7.10
N ARG A 29 -8.39 6.45 8.22
CA ARG A 29 -8.85 7.57 9.07
C ARG A 29 -7.67 8.33 9.68
N ALA A 30 -6.64 7.64 10.15
CA ALA A 30 -5.44 8.27 10.69
C ALA A 30 -4.68 9.05 9.59
N ILE A 31 -4.52 8.48 8.40
CA ILE A 31 -3.91 9.14 7.24
C ILE A 31 -4.72 10.39 6.87
N HIS A 32 -6.05 10.29 6.82
CA HIS A 32 -6.91 11.44 6.51
C HIS A 32 -6.77 12.56 7.55
N GLN A 33 -6.77 12.24 8.84
CA GLN A 33 -6.56 13.23 9.90
C GLN A 33 -5.19 13.91 9.77
N GLN A 34 -4.13 13.15 9.51
CA GLN A 34 -2.78 13.69 9.37
C GLN A 34 -2.55 14.47 8.08
N SER A 35 -3.32 14.18 7.04
CA SER A 35 -3.29 14.96 5.80
C SER A 35 -3.73 16.42 6.02
N GLN A 36 -4.57 16.69 7.03
CA GLN A 36 -5.02 18.04 7.39
C GLN A 36 -3.92 18.90 8.00
N SER A 37 -2.90 18.26 8.57
CA SER A 37 -1.69 18.89 9.10
C SER A 37 -0.48 18.61 8.22
N HIS A 38 -0.69 18.39 6.92
CA HIS A 38 0.38 18.18 5.93
C HIS A 38 1.38 17.08 6.33
N PHE A 39 0.92 16.07 7.08
CA PHE A 39 1.73 14.98 7.61
C PHE A 39 2.94 15.44 8.44
N ASP A 40 2.91 16.63 9.04
CA ASP A 40 4.08 17.20 9.72
C ASP A 40 4.58 16.33 10.88
N GLY A 41 3.68 15.67 11.62
CA GLY A 41 4.05 14.72 12.68
C GLY A 41 4.55 13.36 12.17
N TRP A 42 4.40 13.08 10.87
CA TRP A 42 4.74 11.79 10.26
C TRP A 42 6.04 11.81 9.46
N LYS A 43 6.55 12.99 9.11
CA LYS A 43 7.86 13.09 8.45
C LYS A 43 8.94 12.66 9.43
N LYS A 44 9.81 11.75 9.02
CA LYS A 44 10.97 11.35 9.81
C LYS A 44 11.94 12.52 9.92
N ASP A 45 12.54 12.72 11.08
CA ASP A 45 13.60 13.71 11.28
C ASP A 45 15.00 13.11 11.01
N GLY A 46 15.96 13.98 10.67
CA GLY A 46 17.38 13.63 10.61
C GLY A 46 17.96 13.48 9.19
N PRO A 47 19.26 13.16 9.07
CA PRO A 47 19.99 13.19 7.80
C PRO A 47 19.49 12.18 6.76
N ASP A 48 18.85 11.10 7.20
CA ASP A 48 18.28 10.04 6.32
C ASP A 48 16.77 10.21 6.08
N SER A 49 16.20 11.36 6.44
CA SER A 49 14.77 11.65 6.30
C SER A 49 14.32 11.87 4.86
N VAL A 50 15.26 12.19 3.97
CA VAL A 50 14.96 12.59 2.59
C VAL A 50 15.56 11.60 1.60
N MET A 51 14.71 10.95 0.83
CA MET A 51 15.11 10.34 -0.43
C MET A 51 15.18 11.47 -1.47
N LYS A 52 16.32 11.63 -2.16
CA LYS A 52 16.42 12.55 -3.30
C LYS A 52 15.38 12.10 -4.35
N GLY A 53 14.30 12.87 -4.47
CA GLY A 53 13.28 12.64 -5.48
C GLY A 53 13.76 13.15 -6.82
N ASP A 54 13.62 12.34 -7.86
CA ASP A 54 13.92 12.76 -9.22
C ASP A 54 12.88 13.81 -9.67
N ARG A 55 13.33 15.03 -9.93
CA ARG A 55 12.58 16.17 -10.52
C ARG A 55 11.35 16.71 -9.76
N GLN A 56 10.88 16.09 -8.67
CA GLN A 56 9.66 16.48 -7.92
C GLN A 56 9.94 17.05 -6.50
N GLY A 57 11.21 17.32 -6.18
CA GLY A 57 11.63 17.77 -4.85
C GLY A 57 11.92 16.61 -3.88
N PRO A 58 12.26 16.90 -2.61
CA PRO A 58 12.59 15.88 -1.62
C PRO A 58 11.39 14.97 -1.32
N ILE A 59 11.60 13.66 -1.22
CA ILE A 59 10.60 12.71 -0.71
C ILE A 59 10.98 12.40 0.73
N TYR A 60 10.07 12.66 1.67
CA TYR A 60 10.30 12.41 3.09
C TYR A 60 9.93 10.98 3.44
N LEU A 61 10.79 10.24 4.13
CA LEU A 61 10.41 8.98 4.75
C LEU A 61 9.42 9.24 5.89
N SER A 62 8.43 8.37 6.02
CA SER A 62 7.47 8.44 7.12
C SER A 62 7.98 7.68 8.35
N ASN A 63 7.75 8.22 9.54
CA ASN A 63 7.90 7.48 10.81
C ASN A 63 6.67 6.61 11.12
N PHE A 64 5.54 6.88 10.45
CA PHE A 64 4.32 6.08 10.51
C PHE A 64 4.34 5.08 9.36
N MET A 65 4.24 3.79 9.70
CA MET A 65 4.32 2.69 8.75
C MET A 65 3.00 1.90 8.81
N LEU A 66 2.42 1.63 7.64
CA LEU A 66 1.35 0.64 7.56
C LEU A 66 1.91 -0.75 7.81
N ASP A 67 1.15 -1.61 8.48
CA ASP A 67 1.63 -2.92 8.89
C ASP A 67 2.11 -3.75 7.68
N GLY A 68 3.24 -4.42 7.84
CA GLY A 68 3.91 -5.16 6.77
C GLY A 68 4.50 -4.30 5.62
N ALA A 69 4.31 -2.98 5.59
CA ALA A 69 4.88 -2.14 4.54
C ALA A 69 6.41 -2.10 4.67
N GLN A 70 7.11 -2.19 3.55
CA GLN A 70 8.58 -2.08 3.54
C GLN A 70 9.04 -0.63 3.69
N SER A 71 8.27 0.31 3.14
CA SER A 71 8.57 1.74 3.21
C SER A 71 7.29 2.55 3.08
N CYS A 72 7.19 3.64 3.83
CA CYS A 72 6.19 4.68 3.64
C CYS A 72 6.87 6.04 3.50
N ALA A 73 6.32 6.89 2.64
CA ALA A 73 6.93 8.16 2.27
C ALA A 73 5.88 9.24 1.96
N ILE A 74 6.28 10.50 2.10
CA ILE A 74 5.47 11.70 1.92
C ILE A 74 6.15 12.59 0.86
N THR A 75 5.38 13.11 -0.09
CA THR A 75 5.92 14.00 -1.14
C THR A 75 6.38 15.34 -0.57
N SER A 76 7.23 16.05 -1.32
CA SER A 76 7.81 17.35 -0.95
C SER A 76 6.75 18.38 -0.53
N ASN A 77 5.66 18.47 -1.29
CA ASN A 77 4.52 19.34 -1.05
C ASN A 77 3.51 18.78 -0.04
N SER A 78 3.82 17.65 0.60
CA SER A 78 2.97 16.99 1.59
C SER A 78 1.56 16.63 1.11
N SER A 79 1.38 16.49 -0.21
CA SER A 79 0.06 16.18 -0.78
C SER A 79 -0.18 14.68 -0.91
N VAL A 80 0.87 13.85 -0.88
CA VAL A 80 0.74 12.40 -1.04
C VAL A 80 1.49 11.65 0.04
N TYR A 81 0.80 10.73 0.69
CA TYR A 81 1.38 9.67 1.52
C TYR A 81 1.34 8.36 0.74
N THR A 82 2.43 7.59 0.73
CA THR A 82 2.54 6.36 -0.05
C THR A 82 3.23 5.28 0.75
N CYS A 83 2.69 4.06 0.75
CA CYS A 83 3.34 2.87 1.28
C CYS A 83 3.54 1.80 0.21
N ILE A 84 4.63 1.03 0.34
CA ILE A 84 5.03 -0.02 -0.60
C ILE A 84 5.28 -1.31 0.17
N TRP A 85 4.72 -2.40 -0.33
CA TRP A 85 4.98 -3.78 0.09
C TRP A 85 5.66 -4.54 -1.05
N ARG A 86 6.55 -5.48 -0.71
CA ARG A 86 7.17 -6.39 -1.67
C ARG A 86 6.78 -7.83 -1.39
N TYR A 87 6.47 -8.55 -2.45
CA TYR A 87 6.05 -9.94 -2.39
C TYR A 87 7.02 -10.84 -3.16
N ALA A 88 7.25 -12.04 -2.63
CA ALA A 88 8.11 -13.03 -3.26
C ALA A 88 7.52 -13.52 -4.61
N THR A 89 6.19 -13.66 -4.68
CA THR A 89 5.51 -14.15 -5.87
C THR A 89 4.41 -13.19 -6.37
N PRO A 90 4.13 -13.18 -7.69
CA PRO A 90 2.98 -12.43 -8.23
C PRO A 90 1.64 -12.89 -7.67
N ALA A 91 1.51 -14.18 -7.34
CA ALA A 91 0.27 -14.74 -6.80
C ALA A 91 -0.03 -14.19 -5.40
N ASP A 92 0.98 -14.04 -4.55
CA ASP A 92 0.82 -13.45 -3.21
C ASP A 92 0.47 -11.96 -3.31
N MET A 93 1.17 -11.23 -4.20
CA MET A 93 0.86 -9.83 -4.50
C MET A 93 -0.59 -9.65 -4.98
N GLY A 94 -1.05 -10.47 -5.92
CA GLY A 94 -2.40 -10.38 -6.46
C GLY A 94 -3.48 -10.62 -5.40
N ARG A 95 -3.26 -11.58 -4.48
CA ARG A 95 -4.18 -11.79 -3.35
C ARG A 95 -4.18 -10.61 -2.38
N ALA A 96 -3.00 -10.06 -2.06
CA ALA A 96 -2.89 -8.90 -1.20
C ALA A 96 -3.53 -7.65 -1.81
N TYR A 97 -3.34 -7.43 -3.11
CA TYR A 97 -3.97 -6.35 -3.88
C TYR A 97 -5.50 -6.44 -3.81
N GLN A 98 -6.08 -7.58 -4.18
CA GLN A 98 -7.54 -7.76 -4.15
C GLN A 98 -8.11 -7.60 -2.74
N ARG A 99 -7.41 -8.12 -1.73
CA ARG A 99 -7.80 -7.94 -0.33
C ARG A 99 -7.79 -6.47 0.06
N MET A 100 -6.71 -5.75 -0.20
CA MET A 100 -6.60 -4.33 0.12
C MET A 100 -7.69 -3.51 -0.58
N VAL A 101 -7.95 -3.77 -1.86
CA VAL A 101 -9.03 -3.10 -2.60
C VAL A 101 -10.40 -3.35 -1.95
N ASN A 102 -10.71 -4.59 -1.61
CA ASN A 102 -11.97 -4.94 -0.98
C ASN A 102 -12.10 -4.34 0.42
N ASP A 103 -11.04 -4.39 1.21
CA ASP A 103 -11.04 -3.88 2.58
C ASP A 103 -11.21 -2.35 2.58
N VAL A 104 -10.53 -1.62 1.67
CA VAL A 104 -10.74 -0.17 1.52
C VAL A 104 -12.16 0.17 1.06
N LYS A 105 -12.71 -0.56 0.08
CA LYS A 105 -14.09 -0.36 -0.39
C LYS A 105 -15.13 -0.63 0.70
N ALA A 106 -14.82 -1.53 1.64
CA ALA A 106 -15.69 -1.88 2.76
C ALA A 106 -15.62 -0.87 3.92
N CYS A 107 -14.63 0.03 3.93
CA CYS A 107 -14.54 1.06 4.95
C CYS A 107 -15.71 2.03 4.89
N ALA A 108 -16.10 2.57 6.05
CA ALA A 108 -16.97 3.73 6.09
C ALA A 108 -16.35 4.90 5.29
N PRO A 109 -17.19 5.76 4.67
CA PRO A 109 -16.74 6.98 4.03
C PRO A 109 -15.76 7.81 4.89
N LEU A 110 -14.78 8.43 4.25
CA LEU A 110 -13.90 9.40 4.91
C LEU A 110 -14.62 10.74 5.17
N GLY A 111 -15.60 11.07 4.31
CA GLY A 111 -16.52 12.19 4.47
C GLY A 111 -17.96 11.70 4.73
N LYS A 112 -18.91 12.30 4.04
CA LYS A 112 -20.34 11.96 4.03
C LYS A 112 -20.69 10.97 2.93
N GLU A 113 -20.02 11.03 1.79
CA GLU A 113 -20.34 10.27 0.59
C GLU A 113 -19.40 9.08 0.38
N PRO A 114 -19.89 7.94 -0.15
CA PRO A 114 -19.03 6.83 -0.52
C PRO A 114 -18.11 7.22 -1.69
N PRO A 115 -16.95 6.57 -1.83
CA PRO A 115 -16.01 6.91 -2.89
C PRO A 115 -16.53 6.52 -4.28
N GLY A 116 -16.27 7.37 -5.27
CA GLY A 116 -16.36 7.01 -6.68
C GLY A 116 -15.22 6.08 -7.09
N ILE A 117 -15.48 5.08 -7.93
CA ILE A 117 -14.42 4.19 -8.44
C ILE A 117 -13.81 4.81 -9.70
N ILE A 118 -12.53 5.14 -9.64
CA ILE A 118 -11.71 5.53 -10.80
C ILE A 118 -10.90 4.30 -11.20
N ALA A 119 -11.47 3.43 -12.03
CA ALA A 119 -10.74 2.26 -12.53
C ALA A 119 -9.86 2.65 -13.72
N ASP A 120 -8.62 2.17 -13.74
CA ASP A 120 -7.76 2.10 -14.92
C ASP A 120 -7.47 0.61 -15.15
N GLU A 121 -7.63 0.12 -16.38
CA GLU A 121 -7.49 -1.29 -16.69
C GLU A 121 -6.02 -1.76 -16.52
N PRO A 122 -5.77 -3.07 -16.35
CA PRO A 122 -4.41 -3.59 -16.31
C PRO A 122 -3.60 -3.13 -17.55
N GLN A 123 -2.50 -2.44 -17.31
CA GLN A 123 -1.59 -1.96 -18.35
C GLN A 123 -0.34 -2.86 -18.40
N GLU A 124 0.00 -3.34 -19.59
CA GLU A 124 1.27 -4.00 -19.85
C GLU A 124 2.18 -3.08 -20.67
N ARG A 125 3.41 -2.87 -20.20
CA ARG A 125 4.46 -2.14 -20.90
C ARG A 125 5.65 -3.06 -21.14
N ARG A 126 6.22 -2.99 -22.35
CA ARG A 126 7.44 -3.72 -22.73
C ARG A 126 8.48 -2.75 -23.26
N GLN A 127 9.72 -2.88 -22.82
CA GLN A 127 10.86 -2.11 -23.31
C GLN A 127 12.09 -3.03 -23.39
N GLY A 128 12.40 -3.51 -24.60
CA GLY A 128 13.38 -4.58 -24.78
C GLY A 128 12.95 -5.85 -24.02
N ASP A 129 13.86 -6.42 -23.23
CA ASP A 129 13.60 -7.59 -22.38
C ASP A 129 12.88 -7.25 -21.06
N LEU A 130 12.63 -5.96 -20.80
CA LEU A 130 11.88 -5.51 -19.63
C LEU A 130 10.38 -5.63 -19.91
N ARG A 131 9.67 -6.36 -19.03
CA ARG A 131 8.21 -6.43 -19.02
C ARG A 131 7.69 -5.93 -17.68
N GLN A 132 6.77 -4.98 -17.76
CA GLN A 132 6.08 -4.42 -16.60
C GLN A 132 4.57 -4.62 -16.78
N VAL A 133 3.93 -5.22 -15.79
CA VAL A 133 2.46 -5.34 -15.71
C VAL A 133 2.02 -4.52 -14.50
N THR A 134 1.09 -3.60 -14.70
CA THR A 134 0.56 -2.72 -13.65
C THR A 134 -0.95 -2.75 -13.66
N GLU A 135 -1.56 -2.79 -12.48
CA GLU A 135 -3.01 -2.65 -12.31
C GLU A 135 -3.26 -1.67 -11.18
N VAL A 136 -4.23 -0.76 -11.35
CA VAL A 136 -4.54 0.28 -10.36
C VAL A 136 -6.04 0.40 -10.15
N THR A 137 -6.46 0.33 -8.89
CA THR A 137 -7.80 0.74 -8.45
C THR A 137 -7.70 2.12 -7.80
N GLY A 138 -8.37 3.11 -8.39
CA GLY A 138 -8.58 4.42 -7.79
C GLY A 138 -9.93 4.55 -7.09
N LEU A 139 -9.94 5.26 -5.98
CA LEU A 139 -11.11 5.59 -5.18
C LEU A 139 -11.12 7.09 -4.90
N ASP A 140 -12.16 7.77 -5.36
CA ASP A 140 -12.32 9.22 -5.25
C ASP A 140 -13.29 9.58 -4.14
N TYR A 141 -12.77 10.15 -3.05
CA TYR A 141 -13.54 10.70 -1.95
C TYR A 141 -13.66 12.21 -2.18
N ALA A 142 -14.47 12.59 -3.16
CA ALA A 142 -14.58 13.96 -3.64
C ALA A 142 -14.96 14.96 -2.53
N ASP A 143 -15.84 14.57 -1.62
CA ASP A 143 -16.31 15.38 -0.49
C ASP A 143 -15.26 15.54 0.63
N ALA A 144 -14.32 14.61 0.73
CA ALA A 144 -13.15 14.70 1.60
C ALA A 144 -11.93 15.32 0.91
N GLU A 145 -12.03 15.63 -0.39
CA GLU A 145 -10.95 16.13 -1.26
C GLU A 145 -9.75 15.17 -1.33
N VAL A 146 -10.04 13.87 -1.36
CA VAL A 146 -9.03 12.81 -1.24
C VAL A 146 -9.17 11.79 -2.36
N THR A 147 -8.05 11.38 -2.93
CA THR A 147 -7.98 10.22 -3.84
C THR A 147 -7.08 9.14 -3.26
N ILE A 148 -7.56 7.91 -3.23
CA ILE A 148 -6.77 6.73 -2.83
C ILE A 148 -6.49 5.89 -4.07
N LEU A 149 -5.23 5.57 -4.31
CA LEU A 149 -4.79 4.67 -5.38
C LEU A 149 -4.17 3.42 -4.76
N ILE A 150 -4.70 2.25 -5.11
CA ILE A 150 -4.12 0.95 -4.78
C ILE A 150 -3.61 0.35 -6.07
N GLY A 151 -2.32 0.06 -6.16
CA GLY A 151 -1.70 -0.43 -7.37
C GLY A 151 -0.82 -1.64 -7.13
N GLN A 152 -0.87 -2.62 -8.02
CA GLN A 152 0.10 -3.70 -8.08
C GLN A 152 0.98 -3.57 -9.31
N MET A 153 2.26 -3.91 -9.17
CA MET A 153 3.23 -3.88 -10.25
C MET A 153 4.10 -5.13 -10.21
N GLN A 154 4.11 -5.85 -11.33
CA GLN A 154 5.09 -6.89 -11.60
C GLN A 154 6.10 -6.37 -12.61
N LEU A 155 7.38 -6.38 -12.23
CA LEU A 155 8.50 -6.10 -13.11
C LEU A 155 9.33 -7.36 -13.30
N THR A 156 9.53 -7.75 -14.55
CA THR A 156 10.41 -8.85 -14.95
C THR A 156 11.41 -8.38 -15.99
N GLY A 157 12.65 -8.82 -15.91
CA GLY A 157 13.70 -8.41 -16.84
C GLY A 157 14.89 -9.37 -16.90
N PRO A 158 15.97 -8.98 -17.60
CA PRO A 158 17.16 -9.82 -17.75
C PRO A 158 17.86 -10.07 -16.41
N ASN A 159 18.71 -11.09 -16.37
CA ASN A 159 19.50 -11.49 -15.19
C ASN A 159 18.67 -11.84 -13.94
N GLY A 160 17.45 -12.35 -14.12
CA GLY A 160 16.59 -12.74 -13.02
C GLY A 160 15.97 -11.56 -12.25
N LEU A 161 15.95 -10.36 -12.85
CA LEU A 161 15.22 -9.23 -12.28
C LEU A 161 13.73 -9.59 -12.18
N ALA A 162 13.24 -9.72 -10.95
CA ALA A 162 11.84 -9.91 -10.64
C ALA A 162 11.48 -9.06 -9.42
N ARG A 163 10.49 -8.18 -9.56
CA ARG A 163 10.01 -7.31 -8.48
C ARG A 163 8.49 -7.28 -8.50
N ASN A 164 7.87 -7.70 -7.40
CA ASN A 164 6.41 -7.68 -7.23
C ASN A 164 6.08 -6.71 -6.11
N GLU A 165 5.44 -5.60 -6.45
CA GLU A 165 5.12 -4.54 -5.50
C GLU A 165 3.63 -4.26 -5.44
N LEU A 166 3.14 -4.10 -4.21
CA LEU A 166 1.86 -3.48 -3.93
C LEU A 166 2.14 -2.08 -3.41
N LYS A 167 1.36 -1.11 -3.84
CA LYS A 167 1.47 0.29 -3.44
C LYS A 167 0.09 0.83 -3.08
N LEU A 168 0.01 1.53 -1.95
CA LEU A 168 -1.13 2.36 -1.58
C LEU A 168 -0.68 3.81 -1.57
N SER A 169 -1.40 4.68 -2.25
CA SER A 169 -1.16 6.13 -2.26
C SER A 169 -2.41 6.85 -1.81
N PHE A 170 -2.29 7.70 -0.81
CA PHE A 170 -3.32 8.63 -0.36
C PHE A 170 -2.93 10.03 -0.80
N SER A 171 -3.76 10.68 -1.59
CA SER A 171 -3.52 12.02 -2.12
C SER A 171 -4.58 12.99 -1.62
N ARG A 172 -4.13 14.09 -1.00
CA ARG A 172 -4.93 15.28 -0.72
C ARG A 172 -4.23 16.48 -1.38
N PRO A 173 -4.74 17.00 -2.50
CA PRO A 173 -4.16 18.17 -3.15
C PRO A 173 -4.11 19.36 -2.19
N GLN A 174 -3.02 20.13 -2.25
CA GLN A 174 -2.94 21.38 -1.50
C GLN A 174 -3.69 22.48 -2.27
N PRO A 175 -4.43 23.38 -1.59
CA PRO A 175 -4.99 24.55 -2.24
C PRO A 175 -3.85 25.36 -2.90
N ARG A 176 -4.07 25.76 -4.15
CA ARG A 176 -3.13 26.57 -4.93
C ARG A 176 -3.08 28.01 -4.43
#